data_AF-A0A6A5YT32-F1
#
_entry.id   AF-A0A6A5YT32-F1
#
_cell.length_a   1.000
_cell.length_b   1.000
_cell.length_c   1.000
_cell.angle_alpha   90.00
_cell.angle_beta   90.00
_cell.angle_gamma   90.00
#
_symmetry.space_group_name_H-M   'P 1'
#
loop_
_entity.id
_entity.type
_entity.pdbx_description
1 polymer ?
#
loop_
_entity_poly.entity_id
_entity_poly.type
_entity_poly.pdbx_seq_one_letter_code
_entity_poly.pdbx_strand_id
1 'polypeptide(L)'
;MMHYQYRPLQHTDEIRVVCIEPALFSDEAINCHIIHCRRSSENLKYEALSYAWGDVAKVKSIGVGSANFQVTSNCFDALRRLIYEEDIRLVWIDALCINQDDDNERTEQIRVMGEIYSRARRVVVYLGEADDASEELFDWIKASKMNFLV
;
A
#
# COMPACT_ATOMS: atom_id res chain seq x y z
N MET A 1 8.77 -21.99 -2.86
CA MET A 1 7.59 -21.19 -2.48
C MET A 1 6.93 -20.68 -3.75
N MET A 2 5.60 -20.57 -3.77
CA MET A 2 4.87 -20.01 -4.93
C MET A 2 4.99 -18.49 -4.91
N HIS A 3 5.28 -17.88 -6.06
CA HIS A 3 5.27 -16.43 -6.24
C HIS A 3 3.86 -16.01 -6.66
N TYR A 4 3.38 -14.88 -6.12
CA TYR A 4 2.08 -14.36 -6.47
C TYR A 4 2.00 -14.10 -7.98
N GLN A 5 0.86 -14.43 -8.58
CA GLN A 5 0.59 -14.23 -10.00
C GLN A 5 -0.63 -13.33 -10.14
N TYR A 6 -0.47 -12.21 -10.84
CA TYR A 6 -1.57 -11.28 -11.08
C TYR A 6 -2.63 -11.91 -11.97
N ARG A 7 -3.89 -11.75 -11.57
CA ARG A 7 -5.02 -11.90 -12.49
C ARG A 7 -5.18 -10.60 -13.28
N PRO A 8 -5.31 -10.61 -14.61
CA PRO A 8 -5.51 -9.40 -15.39
C PRO A 8 -6.76 -8.63 -14.94
N LEU A 9 -6.68 -7.30 -15.00
CA LEU A 9 -7.86 -6.45 -14.88
C LEU A 9 -8.82 -6.76 -16.03
N GLN A 10 -10.10 -6.95 -15.72
CA GLN A 10 -11.15 -7.32 -16.65
C GLN A 10 -11.91 -6.11 -17.17
N HIS A 11 -11.74 -4.94 -16.54
CA HIS A 11 -12.49 -3.74 -16.86
C HIS A 11 -11.67 -2.45 -16.70
N THR A 12 -12.06 -1.42 -17.43
CA THR A 12 -11.32 -0.14 -17.53
C THR A 12 -11.27 0.65 -16.23
N ASP A 13 -12.27 0.52 -15.36
CA ASP A 13 -12.32 1.15 -14.03
C ASP A 13 -12.04 0.14 -12.90
N GLU A 14 -11.55 -1.05 -13.22
CA GLU A 14 -11.12 -2.01 -12.21
C GLU A 14 -9.76 -1.61 -11.64
N ILE A 15 -9.66 -1.73 -10.33
CA ILE A 15 -8.41 -1.59 -9.58
C ILE A 15 -8.28 -2.77 -8.62
N ARG A 16 -7.08 -2.92 -8.06
CA ARG A 16 -6.84 -3.82 -6.94
C ARG A 16 -6.69 -3.01 -5.66
N VAL A 17 -7.11 -3.57 -4.53
CA VAL A 17 -6.83 -3.06 -3.19
C VAL A 17 -6.28 -4.19 -2.33
N VAL A 18 -5.36 -3.86 -1.44
CA VAL A 18 -4.74 -4.79 -0.50
C VAL A 18 -5.57 -4.82 0.77
N CYS A 19 -6.07 -5.98 1.13
CA CYS A 19 -6.65 -6.27 2.43
C CYS A 19 -5.54 -6.77 3.34
N ILE A 20 -5.05 -5.90 4.23
CA ILE A 20 -4.02 -6.24 5.20
C ILE A 20 -4.68 -7.00 6.36
N GLU A 21 -4.11 -8.15 6.71
CA GLU A 21 -4.61 -8.95 7.84
C GLU A 21 -4.21 -8.31 9.17
N PRO A 22 -5.08 -8.39 10.20
CA PRO A 22 -4.69 -8.02 11.55
C PRO A 22 -3.55 -8.92 12.05
N ALA A 23 -2.56 -8.31 12.69
CA ALA A 23 -1.41 -9.01 13.25
C ALA A 23 -0.83 -8.19 14.41
N LEU A 24 -0.11 -8.85 15.31
CA LEU A 24 0.61 -8.15 16.37
C LEU A 24 1.78 -7.38 15.77
N PHE A 25 2.11 -6.21 16.32
CA PHE A 25 3.29 -5.46 15.85
C PHE A 25 4.59 -6.26 15.99
N SER A 26 4.65 -7.20 16.94
CA SER A 26 5.78 -8.13 17.13
C SER A 26 5.90 -9.22 16.08
N ASP A 27 4.87 -9.46 15.26
CA ASP A 27 4.94 -10.52 14.25
C ASP A 27 5.99 -10.18 13.19
N GLU A 28 6.77 -11.13 12.71
CA GLU A 28 7.76 -10.82 11.67
C GLU A 28 7.13 -10.79 10.26
N ALA A 29 6.07 -11.58 10.07
CA ALA A 29 5.40 -11.72 8.79
C ALA A 29 4.31 -10.66 8.59
N ILE A 30 4.18 -10.20 7.34
CA ILE A 30 3.04 -9.41 6.86
C ILE A 30 2.25 -10.31 5.92
N ASN A 31 0.98 -10.54 6.21
CA ASN A 31 0.05 -11.29 5.36
C ASN A 31 -1.07 -10.37 4.88
N CYS A 32 -1.44 -10.53 3.62
CA CYS A 32 -2.52 -9.77 3.03
C CYS A 32 -3.19 -10.54 1.88
N HIS A 33 -4.28 -9.96 1.37
CA HIS A 33 -4.99 -10.43 0.21
C HIS A 33 -5.18 -9.30 -0.80
N ILE A 34 -5.09 -9.63 -2.09
CA ILE A 34 -5.38 -8.66 -3.15
C ILE A 34 -6.82 -8.85 -3.63
N ILE A 35 -7.61 -7.80 -3.54
CA ILE A 35 -9.03 -7.78 -3.90
C ILE A 35 -9.21 -6.92 -5.15
N HIS A 36 -9.87 -7.49 -6.15
CA HIS A 36 -10.27 -6.76 -7.35
C HIS A 36 -11.60 -6.03 -7.12
N CYS A 37 -11.66 -4.75 -7.46
CA CYS A 37 -12.84 -3.92 -7.24
C CYS A 37 -12.99 -2.86 -8.32
N ARG A 38 -14.22 -2.38 -8.52
CA ARG A 38 -14.51 -1.26 -9.42
C ARG A 38 -14.34 0.03 -8.68
N ARG A 39 -13.58 0.96 -9.24
CA ARG A 39 -13.34 2.27 -8.64
C ARG A 39 -14.56 3.19 -8.70
N SER A 40 -15.52 2.87 -9.57
CA SER A 40 -16.85 3.47 -9.62
C SER A 40 -17.79 3.01 -8.49
N SER A 41 -17.45 1.96 -7.74
CA SER A 41 -18.30 1.44 -6.66
C SER A 41 -18.40 2.40 -5.47
N GLU A 42 -19.62 2.81 -5.10
CA GLU A 42 -19.87 3.71 -3.98
C GLU A 42 -19.52 3.10 -2.61
N ASN A 43 -19.60 1.77 -2.52
CA ASN A 43 -19.31 0.99 -1.32
C ASN A 43 -17.82 0.70 -1.13
N LEU A 44 -16.98 1.00 -2.12
CA LEU A 44 -15.54 0.80 -2.00
C LEU A 44 -14.94 1.89 -1.08
N LYS A 45 -14.61 1.52 0.15
CA LYS A 45 -13.90 2.38 1.11
C LYS A 45 -12.50 1.83 1.32
N TYR A 46 -11.50 2.56 0.86
CA TYR A 46 -10.10 2.20 0.97
C TYR A 46 -9.26 3.45 1.26
N GLU A 47 -8.02 3.22 1.66
CA GLU A 47 -7.01 4.25 1.87
C GLU A 47 -5.97 4.16 0.76
N ALA A 48 -5.33 5.26 0.40
CA ALA A 48 -4.18 5.20 -0.51
C ALA A 48 -2.90 5.40 0.29
N LEU A 49 -1.89 4.55 0.08
CA LEU A 49 -0.56 4.73 0.65
C LEU A 49 0.27 5.62 -0.28
N SER A 50 0.97 6.58 0.30
CA SER A 50 1.98 7.40 -0.36
C SER A 50 3.28 7.25 0.41
N TYR A 51 4.33 6.83 -0.29
CA TYR A 51 5.65 6.56 0.29
C TYR A 51 6.70 6.66 -0.82
N ALA A 52 7.96 6.88 -0.44
CA ALA A 52 9.06 6.79 -1.39
C ALA A 52 9.33 5.31 -1.74
N TRP A 53 9.60 4.98 -3.00
CA TRP A 53 9.84 3.58 -3.39
C TRP A 53 11.09 2.98 -2.72
N GLY A 54 12.08 3.82 -2.40
CA GLY A 54 13.34 3.40 -1.79
C GLY A 54 14.26 2.67 -2.77
N ASP A 55 15.20 1.92 -2.22
CA ASP A 55 16.16 1.14 -3.00
C ASP A 55 15.52 -0.15 -3.54
N VAL A 56 15.36 -0.22 -4.86
CA VAL A 56 14.74 -1.37 -5.56
C VAL A 56 15.56 -2.65 -5.45
N ALA A 57 16.85 -2.57 -5.11
CA ALA A 57 17.68 -3.75 -4.87
C ALA A 57 17.46 -4.37 -3.48
N LYS A 58 16.89 -3.61 -2.53
CA LYS A 58 16.66 -4.05 -1.15
C LYS A 58 15.20 -4.47 -0.97
N VAL A 59 14.93 -5.74 -1.20
CA VAL A 59 13.58 -6.31 -1.10
C VAL A 59 13.36 -7.15 0.16
N LYS A 60 12.12 -7.18 0.63
CA LYS A 60 11.61 -8.04 1.69
C LYS A 60 10.38 -8.80 1.18
N SER A 61 10.18 -10.02 1.70
CA SER A 61 9.04 -10.86 1.33
C SER A 61 7.83 -10.59 2.22
N ILE A 62 6.65 -10.55 1.62
CA ILE A 62 5.35 -10.58 2.31
C ILE A 62 4.51 -11.76 1.79
N GLY A 63 3.53 -12.20 2.57
CA GLY A 63 2.53 -13.18 2.18
C GLY A 63 1.34 -12.51 1.47
N VAL A 64 0.95 -13.05 0.32
CA VAL A 64 -0.27 -12.66 -0.41
C VAL A 64 -1.10 -13.92 -0.66
N GLY A 65 -2.10 -14.15 0.19
CA GLY A 65 -2.81 -15.44 0.24
C GLY A 65 -1.85 -16.60 0.53
N SER A 66 -1.77 -17.57 -0.39
CA SER A 66 -0.87 -18.73 -0.27
C SER A 66 0.47 -18.57 -1.00
N ALA A 67 0.75 -17.37 -1.53
CA ALA A 67 1.95 -17.06 -2.30
C ALA A 67 2.76 -15.94 -1.65
N ASN A 68 4.00 -15.76 -2.10
CA ASN A 68 4.87 -14.67 -1.65
C ASN A 68 4.94 -13.56 -2.69
N PHE A 69 5.14 -12.33 -2.21
CA PHE A 69 5.38 -11.15 -3.03
C PHE A 69 6.60 -10.38 -2.49
N GLN A 70 7.43 -9.85 -3.38
CA GLN A 70 8.60 -9.05 -3.01
C GLN A 70 8.26 -7.57 -3.08
N VAL A 71 8.49 -6.85 -1.99
CA VAL A 71 8.36 -5.39 -1.92
C VAL A 71 9.69 -4.78 -1.53
N THR A 72 9.92 -3.51 -1.86
CA THR A 72 11.10 -2.80 -1.34
C THR A 72 11.04 -2.71 0.17
N SER A 73 12.20 -2.57 0.82
CA SER A 73 12.27 -2.46 2.28
C SER A 73 11.43 -1.29 2.81
N ASN A 74 11.41 -0.16 2.10
CA ASN A 74 10.60 0.99 2.50
C ASN A 74 9.08 0.72 2.38
N CYS A 75 8.66 -0.04 1.35
CA CYS A 75 7.27 -0.47 1.23
C CYS A 75 6.88 -1.44 2.35
N PHE A 76 7.76 -2.38 2.69
CA PHE A 76 7.56 -3.30 3.81
C PHE A 76 7.40 -2.54 5.13
N ASP A 77 8.27 -1.58 5.40
CA ASP A 77 8.23 -0.81 6.65
C ASP A 77 6.96 0.06 6.70
N ALA A 78 6.57 0.69 5.59
CA ALA A 78 5.30 1.40 5.46
C ALA A 78 4.08 0.49 5.70
N LEU A 79 4.08 -0.71 5.12
CA LEU A 79 3.05 -1.74 5.34
C LEU A 79 2.98 -2.15 6.80
N ARG A 80 4.13 -2.32 7.46
CA ARG A 80 4.22 -2.69 8.87
C ARG A 80 3.51 -1.65 9.75
N ARG A 81 3.71 -0.37 9.46
CA ARG A 81 3.03 0.76 10.16
C ARG A 81 1.52 0.84 9.89
N LEU A 82 1.02 0.15 8.86
CA LEU A 82 -0.41 0.10 8.56
C LEU A 82 -1.15 -0.99 9.36
N ILE A 83 -0.46 -2.02 9.85
CA ILE A 83 -1.07 -3.15 10.56
C ILE A 83 -1.57 -2.71 11.94
N TYR A 84 -2.81 -3.08 12.24
CA TYR A 84 -3.39 -2.98 13.59
C TYR A 84 -3.80 -4.37 14.07
N GLU A 85 -3.82 -4.56 15.39
CA GLU A 85 -4.07 -5.87 16.00
C GLU A 85 -5.50 -6.38 15.77
N GLU A 86 -6.48 -5.47 15.66
CA GLU A 86 -7.90 -5.83 15.59
C GLU A 86 -8.62 -5.34 14.32
N ASP A 87 -7.97 -4.52 13.49
CA ASP A 87 -8.62 -3.86 12.35
C ASP A 87 -8.06 -4.30 11.00
N ILE A 88 -8.98 -4.78 10.15
CA ILE A 88 -8.70 -5.00 8.72
C ILE A 88 -8.63 -3.66 8.01
N ARG A 89 -7.62 -3.48 7.16
CA ARG A 89 -7.49 -2.29 6.32
C ARG A 89 -7.46 -2.64 4.84
N LEU A 90 -8.27 -1.90 4.08
CA LEU A 90 -8.21 -1.88 2.62
C LEU A 90 -7.34 -0.71 2.18
N VAL A 91 -6.21 -1.01 1.57
CA VAL A 91 -5.21 -0.01 1.16
C VAL A 91 -4.82 -0.22 -0.28
N TRP A 92 -4.86 0.83 -1.08
CA TRP A 92 -4.26 0.86 -2.41
C TRP A 92 -2.78 1.23 -2.27
N ILE A 93 -1.91 0.39 -2.82
CA ILE A 93 -0.46 0.53 -2.79
C ILE A 93 0.02 0.21 -4.21
N ASP A 94 0.62 1.19 -4.89
CA ASP A 94 1.06 1.06 -6.29
C ASP A 94 1.92 -0.19 -6.54
N ALA A 95 2.88 -0.48 -5.65
CA ALA A 95 3.75 -1.64 -5.78
C ALA A 95 3.04 -3.01 -5.73
N LEU A 96 1.84 -3.10 -5.12
CA LEU A 96 1.07 -4.36 -5.01
C LEU A 96 -0.22 -4.35 -5.85
N CYS A 97 -0.80 -3.20 -6.12
CA CYS A 97 -2.08 -3.09 -6.80
C CYS A 97 -1.92 -3.03 -8.32
N ILE A 98 -0.76 -2.59 -8.78
CA ILE A 98 -0.38 -2.53 -10.19
C ILE A 98 0.60 -3.67 -10.47
N ASN A 99 0.33 -4.43 -11.53
CA ASN A 99 1.29 -5.39 -12.03
C ASN A 99 2.48 -4.65 -12.67
N GLN A 100 3.59 -4.54 -11.92
CA GLN A 100 4.77 -3.77 -12.35
C GLN A 100 5.50 -4.39 -13.55
N ASP A 101 5.28 -5.68 -13.79
CA ASP A 101 5.88 -6.44 -14.90
C ASP A 101 5.06 -6.35 -16.20
N ASP A 102 3.86 -5.76 -16.15
CA ASP A 102 3.02 -5.49 -17.33
C ASP A 102 3.02 -3.99 -17.65
N ASP A 103 3.82 -3.60 -18.65
CA ASP A 103 3.97 -2.20 -19.06
C ASP A 103 2.65 -1.54 -19.51
N ASN A 104 1.73 -2.31 -20.09
CA ASN A 104 0.44 -1.79 -20.54
C ASN A 104 -0.44 -1.50 -19.33
N GLU A 105 -0.59 -2.48 -18.43
CA GLU A 105 -1.36 -2.31 -17.20
C GLU A 105 -0.79 -1.18 -16.35
N ARG A 106 0.54 -1.15 -16.18
CA ARG A 106 1.24 -0.11 -15.41
C ARG A 106 0.96 1.27 -15.98
N THR A 107 1.07 1.44 -17.30
CA THR A 107 0.80 2.72 -17.96
C THR A 107 -0.67 3.16 -17.78
N GLU A 108 -1.62 2.24 -17.92
CA GLU A 108 -3.04 2.54 -17.73
C GLU A 108 -3.36 2.93 -16.29
N GLN A 109 -2.85 2.19 -15.31
CA GLN A 109 -3.06 2.48 -13.90
C GLN A 109 -2.42 3.81 -13.47
N ILE A 110 -1.22 4.14 -13.96
CA ILE A 110 -0.57 5.43 -13.71
C ILE A 110 -1.45 6.58 -14.23
N ARG A 111 -2.06 6.44 -15.42
CA ARG A 111 -2.95 7.49 -15.98
C ARG A 111 -4.16 7.78 -15.10
N VAL A 112 -4.68 6.79 -14.39
CA VAL A 112 -5.84 6.93 -13.50
C VAL A 112 -5.47 7.11 -12.03
N MET A 113 -4.17 7.14 -11.70
CA MET A 113 -3.66 7.23 -10.32
C MET A 113 -4.19 8.47 -9.59
N GLY A 114 -4.23 9.63 -10.24
CA GLY A 114 -4.82 10.84 -9.63
C GLY A 114 -6.26 10.64 -9.18
N GLU A 115 -7.06 9.91 -9.98
CA GLU A 115 -8.43 9.61 -9.62
C GLU A 115 -8.52 8.54 -8.51
N ILE A 116 -7.62 7.55 -8.50
CA ILE A 116 -7.48 6.59 -7.40
C ILE A 116 -7.28 7.33 -6.07
N TYR A 117 -6.26 8.17 -5.97
CA TYR A 117 -6.00 8.93 -4.75
C TYR A 117 -7.16 9.84 -4.36
N SER A 118 -7.81 10.50 -5.34
CA SER A 118 -8.95 11.39 -5.06
C SER A 118 -10.18 10.68 -4.48
N ARG A 119 -10.34 9.38 -4.77
CA ARG A 119 -11.47 8.57 -4.28
C ARG A 119 -11.17 7.81 -3.00
N ALA A 120 -9.91 7.77 -2.57
CA ALA A 120 -9.54 7.16 -1.30
C ALA A 120 -10.20 7.93 -0.14
N ARG A 121 -10.63 7.21 0.91
CA ARG A 121 -11.19 7.81 2.13
C ARG A 121 -10.21 8.80 2.79
N ARG A 122 -8.93 8.45 2.73
CA ARG A 122 -7.81 9.30 3.10
C ARG A 122 -6.55 8.80 2.38
N VAL A 123 -5.58 9.70 2.25
CA VAL A 123 -4.22 9.36 1.85
C VAL A 123 -3.39 9.23 3.12
N VAL A 124 -2.68 8.13 3.23
CA VAL A 124 -1.74 7.85 4.31
C VAL A 124 -0.36 8.05 3.75
N VAL A 125 0.39 8.98 4.33
CA VAL A 125 1.75 9.29 3.90
C VAL A 125 2.73 8.70 4.91
N TYR A 126 3.66 7.87 4.44
CA TYR A 126 4.77 7.33 5.21
C TYR A 126 6.05 8.06 4.84
N LEU A 127 6.70 8.64 5.84
CA LEU A 127 7.89 9.50 5.67
C LEU A 127 9.21 8.78 6.01
N GLY A 128 9.14 7.48 6.34
CA GLY A 128 10.27 6.74 6.88
C GLY A 128 10.20 6.63 8.41
N GLU A 129 11.09 5.81 8.95
CA GLU A 129 11.25 5.66 10.40
C GLU A 129 11.82 6.95 11.00
N ALA A 130 11.35 7.30 12.20
CA ALA A 130 11.84 8.48 12.91
C ALA A 130 13.35 8.35 13.23
N ASP A 131 14.10 9.41 12.95
CA ASP A 131 15.47 9.64 13.42
C ASP A 131 15.57 10.96 14.21
N ASP A 132 16.73 11.25 14.78
CA ASP A 132 16.95 12.44 15.62
C ASP A 132 16.65 13.77 14.89
N ALA A 133 16.70 13.81 13.55
CA ALA A 133 16.38 14.99 12.75
C ALA A 133 14.89 15.11 12.39
N SER A 134 14.14 14.03 12.56
CA SER A 134 12.73 13.95 12.18
C SER A 134 11.78 14.49 13.25
N GLU A 135 12.20 14.61 14.52
CA GLU A 135 11.35 15.12 15.62
C GLU A 135 10.84 16.55 15.35
N GLU A 136 11.71 17.47 14.91
CA GLU A 136 11.34 18.85 14.59
C GLU A 136 10.35 18.92 13.40
N LEU A 137 10.56 18.06 12.38
CA LEU A 137 9.67 17.96 11.23
C LEU A 137 8.30 17.42 11.64
N PHE A 138 8.25 16.40 12.51
CA PHE A 138 7.01 15.81 12.99
C PHE A 138 6.21 16.77 13.89
N ASP A 139 6.88 17.58 14.70
CA ASP A 139 6.21 18.60 15.51
C ASP A 139 5.61 19.72 14.65
N TRP A 140 6.33 20.15 13.60
CA TRP A 140 5.78 21.09 12.61
C TRP A 140 4.59 20.50 11.84
N ILE A 141 4.67 19.22 11.45
CA ILE A 141 3.61 18.50 10.77
C ILE A 141 2.36 18.36 11.66
N LYS A 142 2.50 17.96 12.93
CA LYS A 142 1.38 17.83 13.87
C LYS A 142 0.69 19.17 14.12
N ALA A 143 1.45 20.26 14.16
CA ALA A 143 0.92 21.61 14.31
C ALA A 143 0.10 22.08 13.09
N SER A 144 0.29 21.48 11.91
CA SER A 144 -0.35 21.90 10.64
C SER A 144 -1.65 21.16 10.27
N LYS A 145 -2.20 20.30 11.15
CA LYS A 145 -3.46 19.52 10.93
C LYS A 145 -3.43 18.56 9.73
N MET A 146 -2.27 18.02 9.40
CA MET A 146 -2.11 16.97 8.40
C MET A 146 -1.93 15.60 9.07
N ASN A 147 -2.62 14.56 8.58
CA ASN A 147 -2.52 13.20 9.13
C ASN A 147 -1.46 12.38 8.37
N PHE A 148 -0.40 11.98 9.06
CA PHE A 148 0.69 11.14 8.56
C PHE A 148 0.83 9.88 9.42
N LEU A 149 1.40 8.79 8.88
CA LEU A 149 1.86 7.66 9.69
C LEU A 149 3.36 7.79 9.90
N VAL A 150 3.77 7.77 11.17
CA VAL A 150 5.15 7.71 11.63
C VAL A 150 5.36 6.38 12.32
#